data_AF-A0A9D9EE87-F1
#
_entry.id   AF-A0A9D9EE87-F1
#
_cell.length_a   1.000
_cell.length_b   1.000
_cell.length_c   1.000
_cell.angle_alpha   90.00
_cell.angle_beta   90.00
_cell.angle_gamma   90.00
#
_symmetry.space_group_name_H-M   'P 1'
#
loop_
_entity.id
_entity.type
_entity.pdbx_description
1 polymer ?
#
loop_
_entity_poly.entity_id
_entity_poly.type
_entity_poly.pdbx_seq_one_letter_code
_entity_poly.pdbx_strand_id
1 'polypeptide(L)'
;MNLTVGDLAARMGLSRQSVYYWFKKDDVKISNIYRLFDLLGYEIRFSLTDMKDEANPNVKVTSKLYSPETPKNLDFLTIALNQYRINKTDLCRDLNLGATTIYSWQVHDDCFMSYIFRIAELRGLRLNININPK
;
A
#
# COMPACT_ATOMS: atom_id res chain seq x y z
N MET A 1 -11.68 3.32 16.96
CA MET A 1 -12.21 2.17 16.18
C MET A 1 -11.56 2.23 14.81
N ASN A 2 -10.81 1.20 14.42
CA ASN A 2 -10.26 1.12 13.06
C ASN A 2 -11.42 0.83 12.11
N LEU A 3 -11.61 1.67 11.10
CA LEU A 3 -12.61 1.46 10.06
C LEU A 3 -12.04 0.49 9.04
N THR A 4 -12.77 -0.58 8.77
CA THR A 4 -12.42 -1.49 7.68
C THR A 4 -12.84 -0.87 6.34
N VAL A 5 -12.29 -1.38 5.24
CA VAL A 5 -12.76 -1.06 3.88
C VAL A 5 -14.28 -1.30 3.74
N GLY A 6 -14.84 -2.26 4.49
CA GLY A 6 -16.28 -2.52 4.53
C GLY A 6 -17.08 -1.40 5.19
N ASP A 7 -16.56 -0.81 6.26
CA ASP A 7 -17.23 0.28 6.97
C ASP A 7 -17.22 1.59 6.18
N LEU A 8 -16.12 1.87 5.46
CA LEU A 8 -16.07 2.98 4.52
C LEU A 8 -17.09 2.77 3.38
N ALA A 9 -17.11 1.58 2.79
CA ALA A 9 -18.03 1.26 1.72
C ALA A 9 -19.49 1.46 2.18
N ALA A 10 -19.85 0.98 3.37
CA ALA A 10 -21.17 1.20 3.97
C ALA A 10 -21.49 2.69 4.15
N ARG A 11 -20.54 3.50 4.64
CA ARG A 11 -20.72 4.96 4.79
C ARG A 11 -20.89 5.70 3.47
N MET A 12 -20.23 5.23 2.41
CA MET A 12 -20.30 5.82 1.08
C MET A 12 -21.48 5.29 0.24
N GLY A 13 -22.27 4.35 0.77
CA GLY A 13 -23.32 3.66 0.00
C GLY A 13 -22.77 2.75 -1.11
N LEU A 14 -21.54 2.28 -0.97
CA LEU A 14 -20.82 1.45 -1.93
C LEU A 14 -20.66 0.02 -1.41
N SER A 15 -20.40 -0.92 -2.32
CA SER A 15 -19.98 -2.25 -1.94
C SER A 15 -18.49 -2.27 -1.55
N ARG A 16 -18.09 -3.14 -0.63
CA ARG A 16 -16.68 -3.35 -0.28
C ARG A 16 -15.84 -3.71 -1.53
N GLN A 17 -16.44 -4.45 -2.45
CA GLN A 17 -15.83 -4.80 -3.73
C GLN A 17 -15.62 -3.56 -4.60
N SER A 18 -16.55 -2.61 -4.62
CA SER A 18 -16.42 -1.35 -5.37
C SER A 18 -15.21 -0.54 -4.90
N VAL A 19 -15.04 -0.38 -3.58
CA VAL A 19 -13.87 0.32 -3.02
C VAL A 19 -12.57 -0.43 -3.32
N TYR A 20 -12.60 -1.77 -3.29
CA TYR A 20 -11.44 -2.57 -3.71
C TYR A 20 -11.14 -2.45 -5.21
N TYR A 21 -12.19 -2.36 -6.05
CA TYR A 21 -12.06 -2.16 -7.49
C TYR A 21 -11.47 -0.79 -7.83
N TRP A 22 -11.72 0.26 -7.05
CA TRP A 22 -11.03 1.55 -7.24
C TRP A 22 -9.51 1.41 -7.15
N PHE A 23 -9.03 0.63 -6.19
CA PHE A 23 -7.60 0.40 -6.01
C PHE A 23 -7.01 -0.50 -7.10
N LYS A 24 -7.77 -1.49 -7.58
CA LYS A 24 -7.23 -2.53 -8.48
C LYS A 24 -7.51 -2.29 -9.96
N LYS A 25 -8.66 -1.72 -10.33
CA LYS A 25 -9.11 -1.55 -11.72
C LYS A 25 -8.97 -0.13 -12.24
N ASP A 26 -9.25 0.88 -11.41
CA ASP A 26 -9.19 2.28 -11.84
C ASP A 26 -7.75 2.83 -11.88
N ASP A 27 -6.79 1.98 -11.49
CA ASP A 27 -5.35 2.21 -11.50
C ASP A 27 -4.98 3.62 -11.03
N VAL A 28 -5.24 3.87 -9.74
CA VAL A 28 -5.06 5.17 -9.13
C VAL A 28 -3.65 5.29 -8.54
N LYS A 29 -3.06 6.48 -8.63
CA LYS A 29 -1.80 6.81 -7.95
C LYS A 29 -1.98 6.80 -6.43
N ILE A 30 -0.97 6.33 -5.71
CA ILE A 30 -0.96 6.26 -4.24
C ILE A 30 -1.22 7.65 -3.62
N SER A 31 -0.60 8.69 -4.15
CA SER A 31 -0.78 10.08 -3.69
C SER A 31 -2.26 10.53 -3.75
N ASN A 32 -2.97 10.17 -4.82
CA ASN A 32 -4.39 10.50 -4.99
C ASN A 32 -5.27 9.75 -3.99
N ILE A 33 -4.90 8.52 -3.63
CA ILE A 33 -5.60 7.74 -2.61
C ILE A 33 -5.44 8.43 -1.25
N TYR A 34 -4.20 8.77 -0.85
CA TYR A 34 -3.97 9.50 0.40
C TYR A 34 -4.78 10.80 0.46
N ARG A 35 -4.74 11.59 -0.62
CA ARG A 35 -5.50 12.84 -0.71
C ARG A 35 -7.01 12.63 -0.62
N LEU A 36 -7.56 11.61 -1.26
CA LEU A 36 -9.00 11.32 -1.19
C LEU A 36 -9.43 11.02 0.24
N PHE A 37 -8.70 10.15 0.94
CA PHE A 37 -9.03 9.78 2.32
C PHE A 37 -8.84 10.95 3.29
N ASP A 38 -7.81 11.77 3.08
CA ASP A 38 -7.57 12.99 3.83
C ASP A 38 -8.76 13.96 3.74
N LEU A 39 -9.27 14.19 2.52
CA LEU A 39 -10.46 15.02 2.27
C LEU A 39 -11.74 14.46 2.90
N LEU A 40 -11.82 13.13 3.04
CA LEU A 40 -12.94 12.46 3.69
C LEU A 40 -12.79 12.40 5.22
N GLY A 41 -11.74 12.98 5.80
CA GLY A 41 -11.49 12.99 7.24
C GLY A 41 -10.95 11.65 7.79
N TYR A 42 -10.29 10.86 6.94
CA TYR A 42 -9.69 9.59 7.32
C TYR A 42 -8.19 9.59 7.10
N GLU A 43 -7.50 8.83 7.94
CA GLU A 43 -6.12 8.39 7.72
C GLU A 43 -6.14 7.00 7.09
N ILE A 44 -5.41 6.81 6.00
CA ILE A 44 -5.20 5.49 5.37
C ILE A 44 -3.75 5.06 5.55
N ARG A 45 -3.53 3.78 5.85
CA ARG A 45 -2.18 3.18 5.98
C ARG A 45 -2.11 1.86 5.23
N PHE A 46 -1.03 1.69 4.48
CA PHE A 46 -0.74 0.47 3.72
C PHE A 46 0.38 -0.34 4.40
N SER A 47 0.32 -1.65 4.26
CA SER A 47 1.45 -2.54 4.56
C SER A 47 1.41 -3.80 3.70
N LEU A 48 2.57 -4.42 3.48
CA LEU A 48 2.70 -5.71 2.81
C LEU A 48 3.21 -6.74 3.82
N THR A 49 2.51 -7.88 3.95
CA THR A 49 2.87 -8.98 4.87
C THR A 49 2.76 -10.32 4.15
N ASP A 50 3.37 -11.39 4.67
CA ASP A 50 3.25 -12.70 4.05
C ASP A 50 1.81 -13.22 4.07
N MET A 51 1.39 -13.93 3.01
CA MET A 51 0.09 -14.61 3.01
C MET A 51 -0.02 -15.73 4.07
N LYS A 52 1.11 -16.20 4.62
CA LYS A 52 1.17 -17.25 5.64
C LYS A 52 1.07 -16.74 7.08
N ASP A 53 1.14 -15.42 7.30
CA ASP A 53 0.92 -14.82 8.62
C ASP A 53 -0.58 -14.70 8.93
N GLU A 54 -1.28 -15.84 8.97
CA GLU A 54 -2.53 -15.95 9.70
C GLU A 54 -2.20 -16.44 11.12
N ALA A 55 -2.58 -15.65 12.13
CA ALA A 55 -2.51 -15.96 13.56
C ALA A 55 -1.15 -15.80 14.27
N ASN A 56 -0.63 -14.57 14.34
CA ASN A 56 0.10 -14.18 15.54
C ASN A 56 -0.20 -12.74 15.96
N PRO A 57 -1.13 -12.50 16.90
CA PRO A 57 -1.47 -11.16 17.41
C PRO A 57 -0.31 -10.46 18.14
N ASN A 58 0.84 -11.15 18.30
CA ASN A 58 2.04 -10.65 18.97
C ASN A 58 3.17 -10.19 18.03
N VAL A 59 3.02 -10.25 16.70
CA VAL A 59 3.99 -9.57 15.82
C VAL A 59 3.63 -8.10 15.78
N LYS A 60 4.00 -7.38 16.85
CA LYS A 60 4.27 -5.95 16.76
C LYS A 60 5.40 -5.82 15.75
N VAL A 61 5.07 -5.42 14.52
CA VAL A 61 6.04 -4.85 13.59
C VAL A 61 6.57 -3.60 14.30
N THR A 62 7.59 -3.81 15.11
CA THR A 62 8.35 -2.77 15.78
C THR A 62 9.49 -2.42 14.83
N SER A 63 9.15 -2.10 13.57
CA SER A 63 10.06 -1.30 12.77
C SER A 63 10.08 0.03 13.49
N LYS A 64 11.15 0.30 14.25
CA LYS A 64 11.43 1.64 14.78
C LYS A 64 11.02 2.62 13.69
N LEU A 65 10.00 3.44 14.00
CA LEU A 65 9.48 4.44 13.10
C LEU A 65 10.67 5.29 12.67
N TYR A 66 11.19 5.00 11.49
CA TYR A 66 11.80 6.04 10.69
C TYR A 66 10.64 7.01 10.49
N SER A 67 10.62 8.07 11.28
CA SER A 67 9.66 9.15 11.17
C SER A 67 10.42 10.27 10.46
N PRO A 68 10.57 10.21 9.13
CA PRO A 68 11.07 11.35 8.40
C PRO A 68 10.17 12.55 8.74
N GLU A 69 10.73 13.77 8.75
CA GLU A 69 9.96 15.00 9.02
C GLU A 69 8.75 15.15 8.08
N THR A 70 8.79 14.49 6.93
CA THR A 70 7.66 14.32 6.01
C THR A 70 7.46 12.82 5.72
N PRO A 71 6.34 12.20 6.15
CA PRO A 71 6.04 10.81 5.84
C PRO A 71 5.92 10.64 4.33
N LYS A 72 6.65 9.67 3.77
CA LYS A 72 6.59 9.38 2.34
C LYS A 72 5.49 8.39 2.03
N ASN A 73 4.80 8.61 0.92
CA ASN A 73 3.71 7.77 0.43
C ASN A 73 4.16 6.32 0.19
N LEU A 74 5.41 6.10 -0.26
CA LEU A 74 5.95 4.79 -0.59
C LEU A 74 6.85 4.19 0.51
N ASP A 75 6.86 4.74 1.73
CA ASP A 75 7.66 4.20 2.83
C ASP A 75 7.26 2.75 3.15
N PHE A 76 5.97 2.43 3.16
CA PHE A 76 5.48 1.07 3.41
C PHE A 76 6.04 0.07 2.38
N LEU A 77 6.13 0.49 1.11
CA LEU A 77 6.69 -0.34 0.04
C LEU A 77 8.19 -0.49 0.26
N THR A 78 8.91 0.59 0.55
CA THR A 78 10.35 0.56 0.80
C THR A 78 10.71 -0.37 1.96
N ILE A 79 9.94 -0.32 3.05
CA ILE A 79 10.07 -1.22 4.20
C ILE A 79 9.88 -2.67 3.77
N ALA A 80 8.79 -2.96 3.05
CA ALA A 80 8.51 -4.32 2.60
C ALA A 80 9.60 -4.86 1.65
N LEU A 81 10.04 -4.07 0.67
CA LEU A 81 11.10 -4.48 -0.26
C LEU A 81 12.39 -4.82 0.48
N ASN A 82 12.78 -4.01 1.47
CA ASN A 82 13.95 -4.27 2.30
C ASN A 82 13.77 -5.53 3.16
N GLN A 83 12.61 -5.70 3.80
CA GLN A 83 12.29 -6.87 4.61
C GLN A 83 12.36 -8.17 3.80
N TYR A 84 11.82 -8.16 2.59
CA TYR A 84 11.78 -9.32 1.69
C TYR A 84 13.00 -9.43 0.76
N ARG A 85 14.02 -8.56 0.95
CA ARG A 85 15.25 -8.51 0.15
C ARG A 85 15.00 -8.40 -1.37
N ILE A 86 13.93 -7.71 -1.75
CA ILE A 86 13.56 -7.46 -3.14
C ILE A 86 14.34 -6.23 -3.63
N ASN A 87 15.24 -6.42 -4.59
CA ASN A 87 16.01 -5.31 -5.15
C ASN A 87 15.30 -4.67 -6.35
N LYS A 88 15.81 -3.53 -6.82
CA LYS A 88 15.24 -2.80 -7.98
C LYS A 88 15.25 -3.61 -9.27
N THR A 89 16.29 -4.43 -9.49
CA THR A 89 16.41 -5.27 -10.69
C THR A 89 15.34 -6.35 -10.71
N ASP A 90 15.03 -6.92 -9.54
CA ASP A 90 13.94 -7.85 -9.36
C ASP A 90 12.59 -7.18 -9.65
N LEU A 91 12.35 -5.96 -9.15
CA LEU A 91 11.14 -5.20 -9.47
C LEU A 91 10.99 -4.91 -10.97
N CYS A 92 12.07 -4.52 -11.64
CA CYS A 92 12.04 -4.27 -13.08
C CYS A 92 11.62 -5.53 -13.85
N ARG A 93 12.17 -6.69 -13.45
CA ARG A 93 11.86 -7.99 -14.05
C ARG A 93 10.42 -8.41 -13.78
N ASP A 94 10.00 -8.36 -12.52
CA ASP A 94 8.68 -8.78 -12.07
C ASP A 94 7.54 -7.98 -12.71
N LEU A 95 7.76 -6.67 -12.86
CA LEU A 95 6.77 -5.74 -13.38
C LEU A 95 6.93 -5.47 -14.87
N ASN A 96 7.95 -6.03 -15.51
CA ASN A 96 8.33 -5.72 -16.89
C ASN A 96 8.46 -4.21 -17.12
N LEU A 97 9.14 -3.52 -16.20
CA LEU A 97 9.35 -2.08 -16.22
C LEU A 97 10.83 -1.74 -16.39
N GLY A 98 11.10 -0.60 -17.05
CA GLY A 98 12.44 -0.05 -17.11
C GLY A 98 12.90 0.53 -15.77
N ALA A 99 14.22 0.53 -15.53
CA ALA A 99 14.83 1.08 -14.32
C ALA A 99 14.46 2.56 -14.10
N THR A 100 14.27 3.33 -15.18
CA THR A 100 13.82 4.73 -15.13
C THR A 100 12.46 4.87 -14.46
N THR A 101 11.52 3.96 -14.72
CA THR A 101 10.19 3.97 -14.10
C THR A 101 10.29 3.72 -12.61
N ILE A 102 11.02 2.68 -12.19
CA ILE A 102 11.23 2.38 -10.77
C ILE A 102 11.99 3.51 -10.05
N TYR A 103 12.95 4.14 -10.72
CA TYR A 103 13.64 5.31 -10.20
C TYR A 103 12.70 6.51 -10.01
N SER A 104 11.82 6.76 -10.98
CA SER A 104 10.84 7.85 -10.90
C SER A 104 9.90 7.70 -9.70
N TRP A 105 9.59 6.47 -9.27
CA TRP A 105 8.77 6.26 -8.08
C TRP A 105 9.46 6.76 -6.81
N GLN A 106 10.78 6.61 -6.71
CA GLN A 106 11.54 7.10 -5.56
C GLN A 106 11.68 8.62 -5.56
N VAL A 107 11.81 9.21 -6.75
CA VAL A 107 11.94 10.67 -6.91
C VAL A 107 10.62 11.38 -6.65
N HIS A 108 9.52 10.85 -7.21
CA HIS A 108 8.19 11.44 -7.07
C HIS A 108 7.42 10.96 -5.84
N ASP A 109 7.97 9.96 -5.14
CA ASP A 109 7.32 9.30 -4.01
C ASP A 109 5.86 8.90 -4.34
N ASP A 110 5.71 8.26 -5.49
CA ASP A 110 4.40 7.90 -6.02
C ASP A 110 4.51 6.79 -7.07
N CYS A 111 3.51 5.93 -7.09
CA CYS A 111 3.34 4.92 -8.11
C CYS A 111 1.86 4.56 -8.24
N PHE A 112 1.56 3.78 -9.27
CA PHE A 112 0.22 3.25 -9.46
C PHE A 112 -0.05 2.08 -8.52
N MET A 113 -1.25 2.05 -7.97
CA MET A 113 -1.69 1.02 -7.03
C MET A 113 -1.65 -0.39 -7.62
N SER A 114 -1.89 -0.52 -8.94
CA SER A 114 -1.79 -1.80 -9.65
C SER A 114 -0.41 -2.45 -9.50
N TYR A 115 0.66 -1.67 -9.50
CA TYR A 115 2.01 -2.20 -9.30
C TYR A 115 2.20 -2.76 -7.90
N ILE A 116 1.61 -2.14 -6.87
CA ILE A 116 1.64 -2.67 -5.50
C ILE A 116 0.93 -4.01 -5.43
N PHE A 117 -0.26 -4.13 -6.04
CA PHE A 117 -0.96 -5.41 -6.12
C PHE A 117 -0.17 -6.47 -6.87
N ARG A 118 0.49 -6.08 -7.97
CA ARG A 118 1.30 -7.01 -8.77
C ARG A 118 2.52 -7.50 -8.01
N ILE A 119 3.22 -6.62 -7.28
CA ILE A 119 4.32 -7.00 -6.38
C ILE A 119 3.80 -7.98 -5.33
N ALA A 120 2.65 -7.68 -4.71
CA ALA A 120 2.08 -8.54 -3.69
C ALA A 120 1.78 -9.95 -4.24
N GLU A 121 1.13 -10.02 -5.40
CA GLU A 121 0.81 -11.28 -6.08
C GLU A 121 2.06 -12.09 -6.44
N LEU A 122 3.05 -11.49 -7.10
CA LEU A 122 4.27 -12.16 -7.54
C LEU A 122 5.14 -12.64 -6.37
N ARG A 123 5.03 -11.99 -5.21
CA ARG A 123 5.87 -12.26 -4.04
C ARG A 123 5.17 -13.05 -2.95
N GLY A 124 3.92 -13.48 -3.19
CA GLY A 124 3.15 -14.21 -2.19
C GLY A 124 2.79 -13.37 -0.96
N LEU A 125 2.73 -12.04 -1.11
CA LEU A 125 2.41 -11.09 -0.07
C LEU A 125 0.94 -10.66 -0.15
N ARG A 126 0.45 -10.16 0.97
CA ARG A 126 -0.86 -9.56 1.12
C ARG A 126 -0.70 -8.07 1.35
N LEU A 127 -1.41 -7.27 0.55
CA LEU A 127 -1.60 -5.87 0.84
C LEU A 127 -2.67 -5.70 1.90
N ASN A 128 -2.31 -5.09 3.02
CA ASN A 128 -3.23 -4.66 4.06
C ASN A 128 -3.51 -3.17 3.93
N ILE A 129 -4.79 -2.81 4.04
CA ILE A 129 -5.27 -1.44 3.97
C ILE A 129 -6.01 -1.16 5.28
N ASN A 130 -5.45 -0.28 6.09
CA ASN A 130 -6.04 0.16 7.36
C ASN A 130 -6.55 1.59 7.21
N ILE A 131 -7.81 1.83 7.55
CA ILE A 131 -8.43 3.16 7.46
C ILE A 131 -8.87 3.55 8.87
N ASN A 132 -8.47 4.72 9.34
CA ASN A 132 -8.81 5.22 10.66
C ASN A 132 -9.49 6.58 10.52
N PRO A 133 -10.53 6.88 11.32
CA PRO A 133 -11.01 8.25 11.42
C PRO A 133 -9.91 9.15 12.00
N LYS A 134 -9.80 10.37 11.48
CA LYS A 134 -8.99 11.41 12.11
C LYS A 134 -9.67 11.96 13.37
#